data_AF-A0A9W7LDC0-F1
#
_entry.id   AF-A0A9W7LDC0-F1
#
_cell.length_a   1.000
_cell.length_b   1.000
_cell.length_c   1.000
_cell.angle_alpha   90.00
_cell.angle_beta   90.00
_cell.angle_gamma   90.00
#
_symmetry.space_group_name_H-M   'P 1'
#
loop_
_entity.id
_entity.type
_entity.pdbx_description
1 polymer ?
#
loop_
_entity_poly.entity_id
_entity_poly.type
_entity_poly.pdbx_seq_one_letter_code
_entity_poly.pdbx_strand_id
1 'polypeptide(L)'
;MSDPFATPIFATASTPNTNNPSTPFTPPCPRNLFDASLHASPRDSHQKSDVVVKVAAQSVSGGQLFGLLSEDVIVLVMSSLRAYDLGALQQTCKAFADPKLADRVVKYVSGGVYPTSLTTGFATAQVAGTTASGGGLLKFKNMRDMEMLVVARVLSRPEPQEGFWVSKAWCKSALKWLEATTKTPKKNLSKKKGRIRDRRLSDALPPWPNINADLMCQHGSLVTSSKPGAKRKVIDKKAWRALRKLYPESSSIPTTNQECVDCLREKLEGKRLGEKKKEERMKERKKVLGVHLVREIYRRTKGVPESALRAPGSSPPYAAPAFTSTSGVPLNLCSPCSSTPTGVAELEAHVEAMKVGGALAYYREPKPPAPSPPRALKGEKGQQDNKWPTLEQAATNKQKTAALVPGLLTAPLLLTPPKELPPPPTLKVAALPVQEVPPPPSVNQTPLRDGVYKLLPRSYLHSWRHYIRSGGEKPDLEDTYLRLLLCEPHGKGVVPRHLSEWLGGRKESLWGEGEEMDARNDVVVEVLTEREFEAFLEQEGGKAKTSGWMEYRVGFEIRGGKVGWGRQCCGKCMVKGS
;
A
#
# COMPACT_ATOMS: atom_id res chain seq x y z
N MET A 1 -41.04 -29.38 37.31
CA MET A 1 -39.91 -30.21 36.88
C MET A 1 -39.01 -29.31 36.03
N SER A 2 -38.11 -28.58 36.70
CA SER A 2 -36.64 -28.86 36.77
C SER A 2 -35.98 -28.64 35.39
N ASP A 3 -34.97 -27.78 35.18
CA ASP A 3 -34.01 -27.12 36.08
C ASP A 3 -33.33 -25.93 35.33
N PRO A 4 -32.43 -25.15 35.98
CA PRO A 4 -32.13 -23.75 35.71
C PRO A 4 -30.71 -23.52 35.14
N PHE A 5 -30.34 -22.26 34.85
CA PHE A 5 -29.05 -21.62 35.20
C PHE A 5 -28.96 -20.21 34.57
N ALA A 6 -29.25 -19.18 35.36
CA ALA A 6 -28.87 -17.80 35.08
C ALA A 6 -28.06 -17.30 36.29
N THR A 7 -26.79 -16.99 36.05
CA THR A 7 -25.88 -16.37 37.03
C THR A 7 -25.99 -14.84 36.96
N PRO A 8 -26.13 -14.14 38.09
CA PRO A 8 -25.96 -12.69 38.15
C PRO A 8 -24.54 -12.31 38.59
N ILE A 9 -23.98 -11.28 37.95
CA ILE A 9 -22.73 -10.62 38.34
C ILE A 9 -23.06 -9.56 39.41
N PHE A 10 -22.54 -9.74 40.61
CA PHE A 10 -22.55 -8.72 41.67
C PHE A 10 -21.51 -7.64 41.36
N ALA A 11 -21.96 -6.38 41.37
CA ALA A 11 -21.12 -5.21 41.46
C ALA A 11 -20.83 -4.91 42.94
N THR A 12 -19.56 -4.89 43.34
CA THR A 12 -19.12 -4.38 44.64
C THR A 12 -18.54 -2.98 44.46
N ALA A 13 -19.17 -2.03 45.14
CA ALA A 13 -18.68 -0.68 45.34
C ALA A 13 -17.60 -0.68 46.42
N SER A 14 -16.49 0.02 46.17
CA SER A 14 -15.43 0.26 47.14
C SER A 14 -15.27 1.77 47.35
N THR A 15 -15.46 2.18 48.59
CA THR A 15 -15.26 3.53 49.14
C THR A 15 -13.76 3.88 49.29
N PRO A 16 -13.41 5.17 49.45
CA PRO A 16 -12.03 5.64 49.35
C PRO A 16 -11.29 5.55 50.69
N ASN A 17 -10.05 5.08 50.66
CA ASN A 17 -9.16 5.04 51.82
C ASN A 17 -8.23 6.26 51.81
N THR A 18 -8.47 7.16 52.75
CA THR A 18 -7.59 8.26 53.15
C THR A 18 -6.44 7.71 53.98
N ASN A 19 -5.18 7.90 53.56
CA ASN A 19 -4.02 8.04 54.44
C ASN A 19 -2.78 8.40 53.61
N ASN A 20 -2.30 9.64 53.77
CA ASN A 20 -1.04 10.10 53.19
C ASN A 20 -0.24 10.80 54.30
N PRO A 21 0.99 10.37 54.63
CA PRO A 21 1.81 11.04 55.62
C PRO A 21 2.55 12.24 55.02
N SER A 22 2.44 13.34 55.74
CA SER A 22 3.11 14.63 55.61
C SER A 22 4.63 14.53 55.37
N THR A 23 5.10 15.24 54.33
CA THR A 23 6.51 15.57 54.10
C THR A 23 6.75 17.07 54.32
N PRO A 24 7.92 17.48 54.84
CA PRO A 24 8.15 18.85 55.29
C PRO A 24 8.47 19.82 54.15
N PHE A 25 7.96 21.03 54.33
CA PHE A 25 8.19 22.24 53.53
C PHE A 25 9.69 22.50 53.26
N THR A 26 10.02 22.69 51.98
CA THR A 26 11.24 23.37 51.53
C THR A 26 10.83 24.65 50.80
N PRO A 27 11.46 25.81 51.08
CA PRO A 27 11.08 27.09 50.46
C PRO A 27 11.53 27.17 48.99
N PRO A 28 10.82 27.91 48.13
CA PRO A 28 11.17 28.03 46.72
C PRO A 28 12.32 29.03 46.51
N CYS A 29 13.37 28.59 45.78
CA CYS A 29 14.34 29.50 45.15
C CYS A 29 13.67 30.28 43.99
N PRO A 30 14.10 31.53 43.73
CA PRO A 30 13.45 32.41 42.78
C PRO A 30 13.66 31.93 41.32
N ARG A 31 12.55 31.83 40.58
CA ARG A 31 12.56 31.65 39.13
C ARG A 31 13.07 32.94 38.47
N ASN A 32 14.09 32.79 37.62
CA ASN A 32 14.46 33.80 36.63
C ASN A 32 13.27 34.06 35.69
N LEU A 33 12.80 35.30 35.68
CA LEU A 33 12.01 35.87 34.59
C LEU A 33 12.88 35.92 33.33
N PHE A 34 12.71 34.97 32.42
CA PHE A 34 12.90 35.14 30.98
C PHE A 34 12.36 33.87 30.31
N ASP A 35 11.03 33.80 30.17
CA ASP A 35 10.40 32.81 29.29
C ASP A 35 9.32 33.53 28.48
N ALA A 36 9.78 34.20 27.42
CA ALA A 36 8.94 34.63 26.32
C ALA A 36 9.24 33.70 25.14
N SER A 37 8.30 32.78 24.92
CA SER A 37 8.29 31.85 23.79
C SER A 37 8.23 32.64 22.48
N LEU A 38 9.33 32.63 21.73
CA LEU A 38 9.36 32.99 20.32
C LEU A 38 9.78 31.75 19.54
N HIS A 39 8.84 31.19 18.78
CA HIS A 39 9.12 30.21 17.73
C HIS A 39 9.95 30.89 16.64
N ALA A 40 11.28 30.82 16.76
CA ALA A 40 12.19 31.22 15.70
C ALA A 40 12.22 30.15 14.59
N SER A 41 12.04 30.59 13.35
CA SER A 41 12.08 29.77 12.14
C SER A 41 13.52 29.37 11.81
N PRO A 42 13.79 28.21 11.17
CA PRO A 42 15.15 27.73 10.84
C PRO A 42 15.99 28.61 9.91
N ARG A 43 15.53 29.81 9.53
CA ARG A 43 16.27 30.76 8.68
C ARG A 43 17.24 31.66 9.45
N ASP A 44 17.11 31.77 10.77
CA ASP A 44 17.83 32.81 11.54
C ASP A 44 19.27 32.43 11.92
N SER A 45 19.65 31.14 11.90
CA SER A 45 21.01 30.70 12.21
C SER A 45 22.00 30.98 11.09
N HIS A 46 21.58 30.80 9.83
CA HIS A 46 22.35 31.21 8.66
C HIS A 46 22.59 32.72 8.61
N GLN A 47 21.68 33.52 9.20
CA GLN A 47 21.79 34.98 9.24
C GLN A 47 22.97 35.44 10.13
N LYS A 48 23.32 34.70 11.20
CA LYS A 48 24.43 35.08 12.09
C LYS A 48 25.81 34.86 11.48
N SER A 49 26.04 33.74 10.81
CA SER A 49 27.28 33.49 10.06
C SER A 49 27.40 34.43 8.87
N ASP A 50 26.29 34.70 8.18
CA ASP A 50 26.24 35.68 7.09
C ASP A 50 26.60 37.08 7.58
N VAL A 51 26.16 37.49 8.78
CA VAL A 51 26.49 38.81 9.35
C VAL A 51 27.99 38.91 9.62
N VAL A 52 28.63 37.90 10.21
CA VAL A 52 30.09 37.94 10.46
C VAL A 52 30.87 37.98 9.13
N VAL A 53 30.50 37.16 8.15
CA VAL A 53 31.15 37.14 6.83
C VAL A 53 30.88 38.44 6.05
N LYS A 54 29.66 38.99 6.12
CA LYS A 54 29.31 40.27 5.47
C LYS A 54 29.98 41.47 6.16
N VAL A 55 30.07 41.51 7.49
CA VAL A 55 30.78 42.56 8.23
C VAL A 55 32.28 42.51 7.95
N ALA A 56 32.87 41.31 7.89
CA ALA A 56 34.25 41.12 7.48
C ALA A 56 34.50 41.50 6.00
N ALA A 57 33.55 41.21 5.10
CA ALA A 57 33.64 41.53 3.68
C ALA A 57 33.27 42.98 3.32
N GLN A 58 32.48 43.68 4.16
CA GLN A 58 32.14 45.10 3.97
C GLN A 58 33.23 46.03 4.49
N SER A 59 34.12 45.55 5.35
CA SER A 59 35.32 46.30 5.81
C SER A 59 36.48 46.28 4.80
N VAL A 60 36.24 45.85 3.54
CA VAL A 60 37.27 45.59 2.51
C VAL A 60 38.00 46.85 2.03
N SER A 61 37.59 48.06 2.41
CA SER A 61 38.38 49.28 2.16
C SER A 61 39.48 49.56 3.19
N GLY A 62 39.63 48.74 4.24
CA GLY A 62 40.77 48.88 5.14
C GLY A 62 40.93 47.68 6.07
N GLY A 63 41.96 46.86 5.84
CA GLY A 63 42.36 45.76 6.73
C GLY A 63 42.74 46.15 8.17
N GLN A 64 42.35 47.35 8.62
CA GLN A 64 42.63 47.89 9.96
C GLN A 64 41.84 47.18 11.05
N LEU A 65 40.60 46.74 10.82
CA LEU A 65 39.78 46.13 11.89
C LEU A 65 40.39 44.83 12.43
N PHE A 66 41.00 44.02 11.55
CA PHE A 66 41.69 42.79 11.96
C PHE A 66 43.10 43.05 12.50
N GLY A 67 43.72 44.18 12.18
CA GLY A 67 44.98 44.61 12.80
C GLY A 67 44.82 45.00 14.28
N LEU A 68 43.59 45.28 14.73
CA LEU A 68 43.27 45.62 16.12
C LEU A 68 42.96 44.40 17.00
N LEU A 69 42.60 43.27 16.40
CA LEU A 69 42.32 42.05 17.15
C LEU A 69 43.61 41.31 17.44
N SER A 70 43.77 40.85 18.68
CA SER A 70 44.87 39.93 18.98
C SER A 70 44.68 38.64 18.18
N GLU A 71 45.82 38.04 17.86
CA GLU A 71 45.87 36.82 17.06
C GLU A 71 45.08 35.67 17.69
N ASP A 72 45.07 35.58 19.02
CA ASP A 72 44.30 34.59 19.76
C ASP A 72 42.79 34.80 19.60
N VAL A 73 42.33 36.05 19.56
CA VAL A 73 40.91 36.38 19.32
C VAL A 73 40.53 35.99 17.90
N ILE A 74 41.40 36.24 16.91
CA ILE A 74 41.16 35.80 15.53
C ILE A 74 41.06 34.28 15.47
N VAL A 75 41.98 33.55 16.10
CA VAL A 75 41.95 32.08 16.16
C VAL A 75 40.66 31.58 16.83
N LEU A 76 40.23 32.21 17.92
CA LEU A 76 39.00 31.86 18.63
C LEU A 76 37.76 32.09 17.76
N VAL A 77 37.64 33.26 17.12
CA VAL A 77 36.54 33.57 16.21
C VAL A 77 36.52 32.59 15.04
N MET A 78 37.66 32.33 14.41
CA MET A 78 37.76 31.40 13.28
C MET A 78 37.46 29.95 13.69
N SER A 79 37.83 29.55 14.92
CA SER A 79 37.52 28.21 15.44
C SER A 79 36.03 27.97 15.68
N SER A 80 35.23 29.05 15.77
CA SER A 80 33.76 28.97 15.86
C SER A 80 33.06 28.86 14.52
N LEU A 81 33.77 29.11 13.41
CA LEU A 81 33.25 28.99 12.05
C LEU A 81 33.43 27.55 11.54
N ARG A 82 32.50 27.08 10.71
CA ARG A 82 32.64 25.76 10.08
C ARG A 82 33.67 25.82 8.97
N ALA A 83 34.25 24.67 8.63
CA ALA A 83 35.24 24.62 7.55
C ALA A 83 34.71 25.12 6.19
N TYR A 84 33.41 25.00 5.93
CA TYR A 84 32.77 25.59 4.73
C TYR A 84 32.84 27.12 4.74
N ASP A 85 32.51 27.74 5.87
CA ASP A 85 32.49 29.19 6.04
C ASP A 85 33.91 29.76 6.00
N LEU A 86 34.87 29.05 6.60
CA LEU A 86 36.30 29.38 6.51
C LEU A 86 36.84 29.30 5.08
N GLY A 87 36.38 28.32 4.30
CA GLY A 87 36.74 28.22 2.88
C GLY A 87 36.22 29.41 2.06
N ALA A 88 35.00 29.86 2.32
CA ALA A 88 34.43 31.06 1.70
C ALA A 88 35.19 32.32 2.14
N LEU A 89 35.47 32.46 3.44
CA LEU A 89 36.22 33.59 4.00
C LEU A 89 37.63 33.71 3.40
N GLN A 90 38.31 32.57 3.20
CA GLN A 90 39.62 32.52 2.55
C GLN A 90 39.57 32.98 1.08
N GLN A 91 38.47 32.71 0.38
CA GLN A 91 38.29 33.12 -1.02
C GLN A 91 37.96 34.60 -1.15
N THR A 92 37.24 35.17 -0.19
CA THR A 92 36.79 36.56 -0.24
C THR A 92 37.77 37.54 0.38
N CYS A 93 38.62 37.11 1.31
CA CYS A 93 39.53 38.00 2.03
C CYS A 93 40.97 37.44 2.12
N LYS A 94 41.91 38.19 1.52
CA LYS A 94 43.34 37.83 1.46
C LYS A 94 44.01 37.72 2.84
N ALA A 95 43.53 38.46 3.85
CA ALA A 95 44.07 38.38 5.21
C ALA A 95 43.90 36.97 5.81
N PHE A 96 42.80 36.29 5.47
CA PHE A 96 42.56 34.91 5.86
C PHE A 96 43.21 33.89 4.91
N ALA A 97 43.86 34.33 3.84
CA ALA A 97 44.64 33.44 3.00
C ALA A 97 46.03 33.12 3.58
N ASP A 98 46.43 33.75 4.70
CA ASP A 98 47.70 33.47 5.38
C ASP A 98 47.77 31.99 5.83
N PRO A 99 48.70 31.22 5.27
CA PRO A 99 48.90 29.83 5.66
C PRO A 99 49.26 29.65 7.15
N LYS A 100 49.96 30.60 7.79
CA LYS A 100 50.35 30.47 9.21
C LYS A 100 49.14 30.61 10.14
N LEU A 101 48.25 31.55 9.84
CA LEU A 101 46.96 31.66 10.51
C LEU A 101 46.14 30.38 10.33
N ALA A 102 46.01 29.87 9.11
CA ALA A 102 45.30 28.62 8.84
C ALA A 102 45.86 27.43 9.63
N ASP A 103 47.19 27.29 9.69
CA ASP A 103 47.85 26.26 10.47
C ASP A 103 47.55 26.36 11.97
N ARG A 104 47.58 27.56 12.55
CA ARG A 104 47.23 27.76 13.97
C ARG A 104 45.77 27.48 14.26
N VAL A 105 44.85 27.94 13.40
CA VAL A 105 43.42 27.64 13.56
C VAL A 105 43.19 26.14 13.49
N VAL A 106 43.77 25.44 12.50
CA VAL A 106 43.61 23.98 12.36
C VAL A 106 44.21 23.26 13.58
N LYS A 107 45.40 23.66 14.05
CA LYS A 107 46.02 23.11 15.26
C LYS A 107 45.15 23.32 16.50
N TYR A 108 44.68 24.55 16.73
CA TYR A 108 43.79 24.92 17.82
C TYR A 108 42.51 24.08 17.79
N VAL A 109 41.86 23.97 16.64
CA VAL A 109 40.64 23.16 16.48
C VAL A 109 40.92 21.67 16.70
N SER A 110 42.02 21.14 16.15
CA SER A 110 42.37 19.72 16.23
C SER A 110 42.73 19.25 17.65
N GLY A 111 43.28 20.14 18.48
CA GLY A 111 43.72 19.84 19.85
C GLY A 111 42.76 20.34 20.94
N GLY A 112 42.05 21.45 20.71
CA GLY A 112 41.17 22.09 21.70
C GLY A 112 39.68 21.83 21.47
N VAL A 113 39.24 21.74 20.21
CA VAL A 113 37.80 21.62 19.89
C VAL A 113 37.37 20.16 19.78
N TYR A 114 38.14 19.32 19.09
CA TYR A 114 37.83 17.90 18.92
C TYR A 114 38.68 17.01 19.83
N PRO A 115 38.13 15.89 20.34
CA PRO A 115 38.93 14.91 21.07
C PRO A 115 40.06 14.37 20.19
N THR A 116 41.28 14.32 20.72
CA THR A 116 42.46 13.85 19.98
C THR A 116 42.24 12.46 19.40
N SER A 117 41.55 11.56 20.12
CA SER A 117 41.21 10.22 19.63
C SER A 117 40.38 10.19 18.34
N LEU A 118 39.66 11.27 18.02
CA LEU A 118 38.89 11.43 16.79
C LEU A 118 39.68 12.16 15.70
N THR A 119 40.77 12.85 16.04
CA THR A 119 41.63 13.59 15.09
C THR A 119 43.00 12.92 14.86
N THR A 120 43.40 11.92 15.65
CA THR A 120 44.68 11.19 15.48
C THR A 120 44.84 10.66 14.06
N GLY A 121 45.99 10.83 13.44
CA GLY A 121 46.22 10.39 12.05
C GLY A 121 45.65 11.34 10.98
N PHE A 122 44.97 12.43 11.36
CA PHE A 122 44.67 13.49 10.42
C PHE A 122 45.95 14.13 9.85
N ALA A 123 46.96 14.30 10.71
CA ALA A 123 48.28 14.80 10.32
C ALA A 123 49.11 13.79 9.50
N THR A 124 48.71 12.51 9.45
CA THR A 124 49.40 11.52 8.61
C THR A 124 48.94 11.64 7.16
N ALA A 125 49.88 11.67 6.21
CA ALA A 125 49.68 12.02 4.80
C ALA A 125 48.59 11.23 4.04
N GLN A 126 48.11 10.10 4.57
CA GLN A 126 47.10 9.25 3.91
C GLN A 126 45.71 9.88 3.80
N VAL A 127 45.28 10.70 4.77
CA VAL A 127 43.94 11.31 4.73
C VAL A 127 43.93 12.64 3.98
N ALA A 128 45.04 13.38 4.01
CA ALA A 128 45.15 14.68 3.36
C ALA A 128 45.24 14.62 1.82
N GLY A 129 45.30 13.43 1.21
CA GLY A 129 45.42 13.24 -0.24
C GLY A 129 46.63 13.93 -0.86
N THR A 130 47.56 14.38 -0.02
CA THR A 130 48.71 15.22 -0.35
C THR A 130 49.89 14.56 0.34
N THR A 131 50.93 14.25 -0.43
CA THR A 131 52.22 13.69 0.03
C THR A 131 52.96 14.71 0.89
N ALA A 132 52.39 15.07 2.03
CA ALA A 132 52.98 15.96 3.02
C ALA A 132 53.91 15.14 3.93
N SER A 133 54.97 14.57 3.36
CA SER A 133 56.09 14.03 4.17
C SER A 133 57.09 15.13 4.54
N GLY A 134 56.83 16.40 4.22
CA GLY A 134 57.67 17.52 4.61
C GLY A 134 56.83 18.74 4.99
N GLY A 135 56.71 19.01 6.29
CA GLY A 135 56.41 20.33 6.89
C GLY A 135 55.31 21.22 6.29
N GLY A 136 54.38 20.65 5.50
CA GLY A 136 53.43 21.42 4.71
C GLY A 136 52.43 22.14 5.60
N LEU A 137 52.33 23.45 5.41
CA LEU A 137 51.44 24.31 6.19
C LEU A 137 49.97 23.97 5.89
N LEU A 138 49.16 23.77 6.94
CA LEU A 138 47.76 23.33 6.81
C LEU A 138 46.89 24.43 6.17
N LYS A 139 45.92 24.03 5.35
CA LYS A 139 44.94 24.94 4.72
C LYS A 139 43.55 24.74 5.35
N PHE A 140 42.61 25.68 5.20
CA PHE A 140 41.24 25.47 5.72
C PHE A 140 40.50 24.30 5.07
N LYS A 141 40.88 23.89 3.85
CA LYS A 141 40.41 22.63 3.27
C LYS A 141 40.72 21.44 4.17
N ASN A 142 41.89 21.45 4.82
CA ASN A 142 42.32 20.42 5.77
C ASN A 142 41.37 20.39 6.98
N MET A 143 40.86 21.54 7.45
CA MET A 143 39.87 21.57 8.53
C MET A 143 38.57 20.83 8.14
N ARG A 144 38.11 20.99 6.89
CA ARG A 144 36.94 20.25 6.39
C ARG A 144 37.20 18.75 6.39
N ASP A 145 38.35 18.32 5.89
CA ASP A 145 38.74 16.90 5.87
C ASP A 145 38.84 16.33 7.30
N MET A 146 39.26 17.14 8.28
CA MET A 146 39.28 16.76 9.69
C MET A 146 37.87 16.64 10.28
N GLU A 147 36.99 17.63 10.11
CA GLU A 147 35.58 17.56 10.56
C GLU A 147 34.90 16.30 10.01
N MET A 148 35.18 16.03 8.74
CA MET A 148 34.73 14.85 8.01
C MET A 148 35.25 13.54 8.58
N LEU A 149 36.55 13.47 8.91
CA LEU A 149 37.14 12.32 9.59
C LEU A 149 36.50 12.09 10.96
N VAL A 150 36.23 13.16 11.72
CA VAL A 150 35.53 13.09 13.01
C VAL A 150 34.14 12.50 12.84
N VAL A 151 33.34 12.98 11.86
CA VAL A 151 32.01 12.41 11.57
C VAL A 151 32.12 10.93 11.21
N ALA A 152 33.01 10.57 10.27
CA ALA A 152 33.20 9.18 9.84
C ALA A 152 33.55 8.26 11.03
N ARG A 153 34.47 8.68 11.90
CA ARG A 153 34.88 7.90 13.08
C ARG A 153 33.78 7.77 14.10
N VAL A 154 33.05 8.84 14.37
CA VAL A 154 31.89 8.78 15.27
C VAL A 154 30.84 7.81 14.74
N LEU A 155 30.52 7.88 13.45
CA LEU A 155 29.52 7.03 12.83
C LEU A 155 29.96 5.56 12.70
N SER A 156 31.26 5.29 12.64
CA SER A 156 31.82 3.93 12.57
C SER A 156 31.96 3.23 13.94
N ARG A 157 31.73 3.94 15.06
CA ARG A 157 31.74 3.30 16.38
C ARG A 157 30.65 2.22 16.49
N PRO A 158 30.91 1.14 17.25
CA PRO A 158 29.90 0.14 17.56
C PRO A 158 28.70 0.81 18.26
N GLU A 159 27.51 0.32 17.97
CA GLU A 159 26.25 0.84 18.52
C GLU A 159 26.16 0.46 20.01
N PRO A 160 26.13 1.42 20.95
CA PRO A 160 25.96 1.11 22.35
C PRO A 160 24.50 0.76 22.66
N GLN A 161 24.23 0.14 23.81
CA GLN A 161 22.87 -0.15 24.27
C GLN A 161 22.10 1.13 24.64
N GLU A 162 22.79 2.09 25.24
CA GLU A 162 22.23 3.37 25.67
C GLU A 162 22.98 4.55 25.05
N GLY A 163 22.26 5.65 24.81
CA GLY A 163 22.89 6.84 24.27
C GLY A 163 21.89 7.79 23.63
N PHE A 164 22.25 8.29 22.46
CA PHE A 164 21.46 9.24 21.69
C PHE A 164 21.08 8.66 20.34
N TRP A 165 19.83 8.88 19.93
CA TRP A 165 19.34 8.55 18.62
C TRP A 165 19.89 9.52 17.57
N VAL A 166 20.25 8.93 16.43
CA VAL A 166 20.77 9.62 15.24
C VAL A 166 20.04 9.10 14.02
N SER A 167 19.66 9.97 13.08
CA SER A 167 19.04 9.54 11.82
C SER A 167 20.00 8.70 10.98
N LYS A 168 19.58 7.48 10.60
CA LYS A 168 20.32 6.65 9.64
C LYS A 168 20.30 7.27 8.23
N ALA A 169 19.28 8.04 7.87
CA ALA A 169 19.24 8.75 6.58
C ALA A 169 20.31 9.85 6.55
N TRP A 170 20.40 10.63 7.62
CA TRP A 170 21.46 11.62 7.80
C TRP A 170 22.85 10.97 7.78
N CYS A 171 23.07 9.89 8.54
CA CYS A 171 24.34 9.17 8.53
C CYS A 171 24.77 8.72 7.13
N LYS A 172 23.83 8.18 6.34
CA LYS A 172 24.10 7.78 4.94
C LYS A 172 24.42 8.98 4.06
N SER A 173 23.69 10.08 4.19
CA SER A 173 23.95 11.32 3.45
C SER A 173 25.34 11.87 3.78
N ALA A 174 25.69 11.94 5.06
CA ALA A 174 26.99 12.40 5.53
C ALA A 174 28.13 11.51 4.98
N LEU A 175 28.00 10.18 5.07
CA LEU A 175 28.99 9.25 4.51
C LEU A 175 29.08 9.32 2.97
N LYS A 176 27.97 9.49 2.26
CA LYS A 176 27.99 9.68 0.81
C LYS A 176 28.68 10.98 0.43
N TRP A 177 28.42 12.05 1.17
CA TRP A 177 29.07 13.35 0.97
C TRP A 177 30.57 13.27 1.28
N LEU A 178 30.96 12.56 2.34
CA LEU A 178 32.35 12.24 2.68
C LEU A 178 33.09 11.56 1.53
N GLU A 179 32.49 10.50 0.98
CA GLU A 179 33.08 9.78 -0.14
C GLU A 179 33.21 10.64 -1.40
N ALA A 180 32.27 11.57 -1.59
CA ALA A 180 32.29 12.51 -2.70
C ALA A 180 33.43 13.51 -2.57
N THR A 181 33.68 14.03 -1.38
CA THR A 181 34.70 15.08 -1.14
C THR A 181 36.12 14.54 -1.06
N THR A 182 36.30 13.32 -0.55
CA THR A 182 37.62 12.69 -0.33
C THR A 182 38.22 12.05 -1.59
N LYS A 183 37.38 11.62 -2.55
CA LYS A 183 37.86 11.01 -3.80
C LYS A 183 38.47 12.08 -4.70
N THR A 184 39.78 12.29 -4.56
CA THR A 184 40.56 13.09 -5.50
C THR A 184 40.33 12.61 -6.94
N PRO A 185 40.37 13.51 -7.95
CA PRO A 185 40.32 13.11 -9.35
C PRO A 185 41.46 12.14 -9.66
N LYS A 186 41.16 10.82 -9.69
CA LYS A 186 42.06 9.83 -10.26
C LYS A 186 42.26 10.23 -11.72
N LYS A 187 43.45 10.74 -12.05
CA LYS A 187 43.79 11.30 -13.37
C LYS A 187 43.65 10.30 -14.53
N ASN A 188 43.44 9.01 -14.24
CA ASN A 188 43.34 7.92 -15.24
C ASN A 188 41.97 7.23 -15.28
N LEU A 189 40.88 7.86 -14.81
CA LEU A 189 39.54 7.28 -14.99
C LEU A 189 39.04 7.50 -16.43
N SER A 190 38.58 6.42 -17.08
CA SER A 190 37.87 6.49 -18.37
C SER A 190 36.77 7.57 -18.35
N LYS A 191 36.62 8.32 -19.44
CA LYS A 191 35.63 9.40 -19.63
C LYS A 191 34.20 8.99 -19.20
N LYS A 192 33.81 7.72 -19.42
CA LYS A 192 32.51 7.17 -18.98
C LYS A 192 32.40 7.04 -17.47
N LYS A 193 33.45 6.50 -16.80
CA LYS A 193 33.51 6.42 -15.33
C LYS A 193 33.63 7.81 -14.70
N GLY A 194 34.33 8.74 -15.34
CA GLY A 194 34.38 10.16 -14.98
C GLY A 194 32.99 10.79 -14.94
N ARG A 195 32.21 10.70 -16.03
CA ARG A 195 30.84 11.23 -16.07
C ARG A 195 29.90 10.60 -15.04
N ILE A 196 29.96 9.29 -14.81
CA ILE A 196 29.15 8.63 -13.78
C ILE A 196 29.54 9.14 -12.39
N ARG A 197 30.84 9.32 -12.13
CA ARG A 197 31.32 9.88 -10.88
C ARG A 197 30.88 11.32 -10.71
N ASP A 198 31.01 12.16 -11.74
CA ASP A 198 30.63 13.58 -11.67
C ASP A 198 29.13 13.72 -11.42
N ARG A 199 28.29 12.85 -12.01
CA ARG A 199 26.85 12.75 -11.66
C ARG A 199 26.66 12.35 -10.19
N ARG A 200 27.40 11.36 -9.69
CA ARG A 200 27.32 10.95 -8.27
C ARG A 200 27.79 12.06 -7.32
N LEU A 201 28.75 12.89 -7.74
CA LEU A 201 29.28 14.03 -6.99
C LEU A 201 28.29 15.21 -7.00
N SER A 202 27.64 15.49 -8.13
CA SER A 202 26.58 16.51 -8.20
C SER A 202 25.35 16.13 -7.37
N ASP A 203 25.10 14.82 -7.23
CA ASP A 203 23.98 14.29 -6.42
C ASP A 203 24.34 14.11 -4.93
N ALA A 204 25.56 14.45 -4.52
CA ALA A 204 25.99 14.42 -3.13
C ALA A 204 25.84 15.81 -2.52
N LEU A 205 24.62 16.10 -2.04
CA LEU A 205 24.37 17.30 -1.25
C LEU A 205 25.04 17.21 0.13
N PRO A 206 25.46 18.34 0.71
CA PRO A 206 25.93 18.37 2.09
C PRO A 206 24.83 17.83 3.03
N PRO A 207 25.21 17.15 4.12
CA PRO A 207 24.25 16.67 5.11
C PRO A 207 23.51 17.86 5.74
N TRP A 208 22.26 17.63 6.16
CA TRP A 208 21.44 18.67 6.77
C TRP A 208 22.04 19.21 8.07
N PRO A 209 21.84 20.50 8.42
CA PRO A 209 22.36 21.10 9.65
C PRO A 209 21.86 20.43 10.94
N ASN A 210 20.62 19.93 10.93
CA ASN A 210 20.06 19.16 12.04
C ASN A 210 20.11 17.66 11.72
N ILE A 211 20.91 16.94 12.51
CA ILE A 211 21.13 15.49 12.40
C ILE A 211 19.84 14.68 12.54
N ASN A 212 18.88 15.18 13.31
CA ASN A 212 17.66 14.47 13.70
C ASN A 212 16.39 15.10 13.12
N ALA A 213 16.51 15.92 12.08
CA ALA A 213 15.37 16.62 11.47
C ALA A 213 14.22 15.68 11.05
N ASP A 214 14.54 14.49 10.55
CA ASP A 214 13.59 13.46 10.10
C ASP A 214 13.12 12.53 11.21
N LEU A 215 13.75 12.57 12.39
CA LEU A 215 13.33 11.86 13.58
C LEU A 215 12.35 12.66 14.44
N MET A 216 12.20 13.96 14.19
CA MET A 216 11.29 14.83 14.94
C MET A 216 9.98 15.01 14.16
N CYS A 217 8.85 14.84 14.84
CA CYS A 217 7.55 15.15 14.26
C CYS A 217 7.24 16.64 14.44
N GLN A 218 6.13 17.09 13.86
CA GLN A 218 5.67 18.48 14.01
C GLN A 218 5.29 18.82 15.46
N HIS A 219 4.96 17.82 16.28
CA HIS A 219 4.71 17.97 17.73
C HIS A 219 6.01 18.10 18.56
N GLY A 220 7.18 18.18 17.91
CA GLY A 220 8.47 18.30 18.60
C GLY A 220 8.90 17.05 19.37
N SER A 221 8.30 15.90 19.06
CA SER A 221 8.59 14.61 19.70
C SER A 221 9.18 13.60 18.71
N LEU A 222 9.67 12.47 19.21
CA LEU A 222 10.27 11.42 18.39
C LEU A 222 9.20 10.76 17.49
N VAL A 223 9.44 10.73 16.18
CA VAL A 223 8.59 10.05 15.20
C VAL A 223 8.52 8.55 15.48
N THR A 224 7.35 7.96 15.24
CA THR A 224 7.16 6.51 15.35
C THR A 224 8.10 5.75 14.41
N SER A 225 8.75 4.70 14.91
CA SER A 225 9.70 3.88 14.15
C SER A 225 9.13 3.26 12.87
N SER A 226 7.80 3.19 12.74
CA SER A 226 7.11 2.71 11.54
C SER A 226 7.12 3.66 10.34
N LYS A 227 7.43 4.95 10.54
CA LYS A 227 7.39 5.92 9.42
C LYS A 227 8.56 5.65 8.46
N PRO A 228 8.32 5.56 7.14
CA PRO A 228 9.40 5.48 6.16
C PRO A 228 10.39 6.63 6.35
N GLY A 229 11.69 6.32 6.44
CA GLY A 229 12.75 7.31 6.66
C GLY A 229 13.17 7.50 8.12
N ALA A 230 12.32 7.17 9.11
CA ALA A 230 12.62 7.36 10.53
C ALA A 230 13.54 6.27 11.14
N LYS A 231 14.43 5.70 10.33
CA LYS A 231 15.39 4.69 10.80
C LYS A 231 16.44 5.37 11.67
N ARG A 232 16.67 4.83 12.86
CA ARG A 232 17.57 5.40 13.87
C ARG A 232 18.75 4.49 14.21
N LYS A 233 19.87 5.09 14.63
CA LYS A 233 21.08 4.45 15.17
C LYS A 233 21.37 5.06 16.55
N VAL A 234 21.78 4.26 17.53
CA VAL A 234 22.27 4.76 18.82
C VAL A 234 23.75 5.13 18.70
N ILE A 235 24.15 6.24 19.31
CA ILE A 235 25.56 6.58 19.54
C ILE A 235 25.80 6.97 20.99
N ASP A 236 27.04 6.80 21.44
CA ASP A 236 27.44 7.08 22.82
C ASP A 236 27.44 8.60 23.12
N LYS A 237 27.39 8.96 24.41
CA LYS A 237 27.36 10.36 24.87
C LYS A 237 28.57 11.17 24.40
N LYS A 238 29.76 10.57 24.32
CA LYS A 238 30.99 11.26 23.86
C LYS A 238 30.90 11.52 22.35
N ALA A 239 30.44 10.54 21.58
CA ALA A 239 30.16 10.65 20.15
C ALA A 239 29.12 11.75 19.86
N TRP A 240 28.00 11.77 20.59
CA TRP A 240 26.97 12.80 20.42
C TRP A 240 27.51 14.21 20.72
N ARG A 241 28.29 14.38 21.80
CA ARG A 241 28.95 15.66 22.10
C ARG A 241 29.87 16.13 20.97
N ALA A 242 30.60 15.22 20.33
CA ALA A 242 31.46 15.56 19.19
C ALA A 242 30.62 15.99 17.98
N LEU A 243 29.54 15.28 17.67
CA LEU A 243 28.63 15.68 16.58
C LEU A 243 27.92 17.00 16.85
N ARG A 244 27.51 17.27 18.09
CA ARG A 244 26.83 18.51 18.46
C ARG A 244 27.72 19.75 18.32
N LYS A 245 29.04 19.60 18.47
CA LYS A 245 29.99 20.69 18.16
C LYS A 245 30.00 21.04 16.68
N LEU A 246 29.85 20.04 15.81
CA LEU A 246 29.81 20.21 14.34
C LEU A 246 28.43 20.66 13.84
N TYR A 247 27.37 20.23 14.51
CA TYR A 247 25.98 20.42 14.14
C TYR A 247 25.17 20.93 15.34
N PRO A 248 25.39 22.19 15.76
CA PRO A 248 24.83 22.75 17.00
C PRO A 248 23.30 22.83 17.01
N GLU A 249 22.68 22.91 15.84
CA GLU A 249 21.22 22.93 15.65
C GLU A 249 20.56 21.55 15.84
N SER A 250 21.36 20.50 16.05
CA SER A 250 20.83 19.15 16.14
C SER A 250 20.08 18.91 17.44
N SER A 251 18.85 18.42 17.30
CA SER A 251 18.00 18.05 18.44
C SER A 251 18.55 16.83 19.16
N SER A 252 18.70 16.92 20.48
CA SER A 252 19.18 15.81 21.32
C SER A 252 18.03 14.89 21.69
N ILE A 253 18.10 13.63 21.24
CA ILE A 253 17.08 12.63 21.49
C ILE A 253 17.73 11.45 22.22
N PRO A 254 17.66 11.35 23.55
CA PRO A 254 18.20 10.19 24.27
C PRO A 254 17.38 8.92 23.97
N THR A 255 17.97 7.75 24.20
CA THR A 255 17.31 6.46 23.99
C THR A 255 16.07 6.25 24.86
N THR A 256 15.97 6.98 25.98
CA THR A 256 14.83 6.99 26.89
C THR A 256 13.62 7.77 26.37
N ASN A 257 13.78 8.59 25.32
CA ASN A 257 12.66 9.33 24.76
C ASN A 257 11.66 8.35 24.14
N GLN A 258 10.41 8.50 24.56
CA GLN A 258 9.30 7.75 23.98
C GLN A 258 8.91 8.34 22.61
N GLU A 259 8.27 7.50 21.79
CA GLU A 259 7.67 7.94 20.53
C GLU A 259 6.50 8.89 20.80
N CYS A 260 6.25 9.80 19.87
CA CYS A 260 5.21 10.83 19.98
C CYS A 260 3.83 10.19 20.15
N VAL A 261 3.18 10.48 21.28
CA VAL A 261 1.85 9.97 21.62
C VAL A 261 0.79 10.41 20.61
N ASP A 262 0.88 11.66 20.12
CA ASP A 262 -0.07 12.19 19.14
C ASP A 262 0.08 11.49 17.78
N CYS A 263 1.31 11.29 17.29
CA CYS A 263 1.53 10.52 16.05
C CYS A 263 1.09 9.05 16.19
N LEU A 264 1.26 8.45 17.38
CA LEU A 264 0.75 7.10 17.66
C LEU A 264 -0.77 7.07 17.62
N ARG A 265 -1.44 8.07 18.21
CA ARG A 265 -2.90 8.22 18.18
C ARG A 265 -3.42 8.38 16.76
N GLU A 266 -2.88 9.33 15.99
CA GLU A 266 -3.23 9.56 14.59
C GLU A 266 -3.08 8.28 13.74
N LYS A 267 -2.01 7.51 13.96
CA LYS A 267 -1.80 6.24 13.26
C LYS A 267 -2.87 5.21 13.60
N LEU A 268 -3.23 5.08 14.88
CA LEU A 268 -4.28 4.16 15.32
C LEU A 268 -5.65 4.59 14.79
N GLU A 269 -5.96 5.88 14.83
CA GLU A 269 -7.19 6.44 14.27
C GLU A 269 -7.27 6.24 12.75
N GLY A 270 -6.16 6.47 12.04
CA GLY A 270 -6.05 6.21 10.60
C GLY A 270 -6.27 4.74 10.26
N LYS A 271 -5.72 3.81 11.06
CA LYS A 271 -5.98 2.37 10.91
C LYS A 271 -7.46 2.04 11.12
N ARG A 272 -8.06 2.55 12.20
CA ARG A 272 -9.48 2.35 12.52
C ARG A 272 -10.41 2.91 11.44
N LEU A 273 -10.11 4.10 10.93
CA LEU A 273 -10.87 4.73 9.84
C LEU A 273 -10.72 3.93 8.53
N GLY A 274 -9.51 3.42 8.24
CA GLY A 274 -9.27 2.55 7.10
C GLY A 274 -10.06 1.24 7.16
N GLU A 275 -10.10 0.60 8.33
CA GLU A 275 -10.89 -0.61 8.58
C GLU A 275 -12.40 -0.34 8.46
N LYS A 276 -12.89 0.74 9.08
CA LYS A 276 -14.30 1.17 8.96
C LYS A 276 -14.69 1.42 7.50
N LYS A 277 -13.87 2.15 6.75
CA LYS A 277 -14.09 2.40 5.31
C LYS A 277 -14.07 1.11 4.48
N LYS A 278 -13.19 0.15 4.83
CA LYS A 278 -13.15 -1.18 4.18
C LYS A 278 -14.43 -1.96 4.47
N GLU A 279 -14.92 -1.92 5.71
CA GLU A 279 -16.17 -2.56 6.13
C GLU A 279 -17.39 -1.93 5.44
N GLU A 280 -17.49 -0.60 5.40
CA GLU A 280 -18.56 0.12 4.69
C GLU A 280 -18.59 -0.24 3.20
N ARG A 281 -17.42 -0.24 2.54
CA ARG A 281 -17.31 -0.71 1.14
C ARG A 281 -17.74 -2.17 1.00
N MET A 282 -17.45 -3.03 1.97
CA MET A 282 -17.87 -4.43 1.96
C MET A 282 -19.38 -4.57 2.13
N LYS A 283 -19.99 -3.79 3.05
CA LYS A 283 -21.44 -3.72 3.23
C LYS A 283 -22.12 -3.23 1.95
N GLU A 284 -21.60 -2.18 1.33
CA GLU A 284 -22.09 -1.64 0.05
C GLU A 284 -22.09 -2.70 -1.04
N ARG A 285 -20.98 -3.41 -1.23
CA ARG A 285 -20.90 -4.50 -2.23
C ARG A 285 -21.92 -5.60 -1.97
N LYS A 286 -22.17 -5.95 -0.72
CA LYS A 286 -23.13 -6.99 -0.36
C LYS A 286 -24.59 -6.56 -0.50
N LYS A 287 -24.90 -5.27 -0.69
CA LYS A 287 -26.28 -4.79 -0.90
C LYS A 287 -26.95 -5.43 -2.11
N VAL A 288 -26.19 -5.77 -3.16
CA VAL A 288 -26.74 -6.46 -4.35
C VAL A 288 -27.34 -7.83 -4.03
N LEU A 289 -26.89 -8.48 -2.95
CA LEU A 289 -27.44 -9.75 -2.46
C LEU A 289 -28.74 -9.57 -1.67
N GLY A 290 -29.21 -8.33 -1.51
CA GLY A 290 -30.55 -8.01 -0.99
C GLY A 290 -31.64 -8.55 -1.91
N VAL A 291 -31.40 -8.56 -3.23
CA VAL A 291 -32.31 -9.15 -4.22
C VAL A 291 -32.20 -10.67 -4.17
N HIS A 292 -33.34 -11.35 -3.95
CA HIS A 292 -33.40 -12.81 -3.82
C HIS A 292 -32.79 -13.53 -5.02
N LEU A 293 -33.16 -13.14 -6.25
CA LEU A 293 -32.66 -13.77 -7.49
C LEU A 293 -31.13 -13.66 -7.64
N VAL A 294 -30.55 -12.51 -7.29
CA VAL A 294 -29.10 -12.30 -7.33
C VAL A 294 -28.39 -13.10 -6.24
N ARG A 295 -29.01 -13.25 -5.08
CA ARG A 295 -28.51 -14.12 -4.00
C ARG A 295 -28.47 -15.59 -4.43
N GLU A 296 -29.45 -16.06 -5.18
CA GLU A 296 -29.47 -17.42 -5.73
C GLU A 296 -28.34 -17.64 -6.73
N ILE A 297 -28.07 -16.67 -7.63
CA ILE A 297 -26.90 -16.71 -8.52
C ILE A 297 -25.59 -16.78 -7.70
N TYR A 298 -25.48 -16.00 -6.63
CA TYR A 298 -24.30 -15.98 -5.77
C TYR A 298 -24.03 -17.31 -5.07
N ARG A 299 -25.08 -18.01 -4.61
CA ARG A 299 -24.97 -19.29 -3.89
C ARG A 299 -24.90 -20.52 -4.81
N ARG A 300 -25.15 -20.35 -6.11
CA ARG A 300 -25.24 -21.44 -7.09
C ARG A 300 -23.93 -22.23 -7.23
N THR A 301 -24.06 -23.55 -7.17
CA THR A 301 -22.96 -24.52 -7.32
C THR A 301 -23.16 -25.54 -8.43
N LYS A 302 -24.32 -25.56 -9.12
CA LYS A 302 -24.63 -26.52 -10.19
C LYS A 302 -24.70 -25.88 -11.58
N GLY A 303 -24.48 -24.58 -11.67
CA GLY A 303 -24.56 -23.80 -12.90
C GLY A 303 -25.94 -23.63 -13.52
N VAL A 304 -26.99 -24.18 -12.90
CA VAL A 304 -28.39 -24.07 -13.36
C VAL A 304 -29.30 -23.75 -12.16
N PRO A 305 -30.34 -22.91 -12.32
CA PRO A 305 -31.35 -22.69 -11.30
C PRO A 305 -32.19 -23.95 -11.05
N GLU A 306 -32.29 -24.39 -9.79
CA GLU A 306 -33.06 -25.59 -9.42
C GLU A 306 -34.55 -25.45 -9.77
N SER A 307 -35.09 -24.24 -9.70
CA SER A 307 -36.47 -23.93 -10.09
C SER A 307 -36.76 -24.16 -11.58
N ALA A 308 -35.73 -24.19 -12.42
CA ALA A 308 -35.87 -24.42 -13.86
C ALA A 308 -35.76 -25.89 -14.27
N LEU A 309 -35.30 -26.76 -13.38
CA LEU A 309 -35.19 -28.19 -13.67
C LEU A 309 -36.59 -28.83 -13.66
N ARG A 310 -36.81 -29.78 -14.58
CA ARG A 310 -37.97 -30.67 -14.53
C ARG A 310 -37.83 -31.63 -13.36
N ALA A 311 -38.94 -31.94 -12.71
CA ALA A 311 -38.91 -32.97 -11.67
C ALA A 311 -38.67 -34.34 -12.34
N PRO A 312 -37.84 -35.21 -11.76
CA PRO A 312 -37.71 -36.57 -12.26
C PRO A 312 -39.08 -37.24 -12.26
N GLY A 313 -39.53 -37.72 -13.43
CA GLY A 313 -40.83 -38.38 -13.60
C GLY A 313 -42.02 -37.47 -13.95
N SER A 314 -41.85 -36.15 -14.07
CA SER A 314 -42.92 -35.32 -14.65
C SER A 314 -43.01 -35.60 -16.15
N SER A 315 -44.03 -36.34 -16.59
CA SER A 315 -44.31 -36.48 -18.02
C SER A 315 -44.52 -35.09 -18.64
N PRO A 316 -44.11 -34.88 -19.91
CA PRO A 316 -44.44 -33.66 -20.62
C PRO A 316 -45.96 -33.47 -20.53
N PRO A 317 -46.46 -32.24 -20.27
CA PRO A 317 -47.89 -31.99 -20.42
C PRO A 317 -48.25 -32.42 -21.84
N TYR A 318 -49.01 -33.50 -21.93
CA TYR A 318 -49.39 -34.12 -23.19
C TYR A 318 -50.00 -32.99 -24.01
N ALA A 319 -49.40 -32.68 -25.16
CA ALA A 319 -49.88 -31.62 -26.03
C ALA A 319 -51.35 -31.94 -26.30
N ALA A 320 -52.24 -31.11 -25.76
CA ALA A 320 -53.66 -31.25 -26.02
C ALA A 320 -53.80 -31.30 -27.55
N PRO A 321 -54.47 -32.32 -28.11
CA PRO A 321 -54.58 -32.46 -29.55
C PRO A 321 -55.15 -31.17 -30.12
N ALA A 322 -54.49 -30.65 -31.16
CA ALA A 322 -54.90 -29.43 -31.83
C ALA A 322 -56.37 -29.58 -32.26
N PHE A 323 -57.27 -28.88 -31.56
CA PHE A 323 -58.66 -28.76 -31.99
C PHE A 323 -58.64 -28.04 -33.34
N THR A 324 -58.93 -28.78 -34.41
CA THR A 324 -59.22 -28.23 -35.71
C THR A 324 -60.51 -27.41 -35.59
N SER A 325 -60.36 -26.08 -35.59
CA SER A 325 -61.46 -25.14 -35.59
C SER A 325 -62.16 -25.18 -36.94
N THR A 326 -63.38 -25.71 -36.96
CA THR A 326 -64.32 -25.65 -38.07
C THR A 326 -65.32 -24.53 -37.79
N SER A 327 -65.38 -23.57 -38.72
CA SER A 327 -66.49 -22.65 -39.05
C SER A 327 -67.34 -22.01 -37.93
N GLY A 328 -67.19 -20.68 -37.79
CA GLY A 328 -68.23 -19.71 -38.13
C GLY A 328 -69.52 -19.63 -37.29
N VAL A 329 -69.59 -18.61 -36.42
CA VAL A 329 -70.83 -17.86 -36.11
C VAL A 329 -70.46 -16.40 -35.80
N PRO A 330 -71.09 -15.39 -36.42
CA PRO A 330 -70.93 -14.00 -36.03
C PRO A 330 -72.07 -13.58 -35.09
N LEU A 331 -71.77 -12.94 -33.96
CA LEU A 331 -72.74 -12.12 -33.24
C LEU A 331 -72.10 -10.80 -32.79
N ASN A 332 -72.69 -9.73 -33.32
CA ASN A 332 -72.63 -8.35 -32.89
C ASN A 332 -73.07 -8.19 -31.43
N LEU A 333 -72.55 -7.16 -30.74
CA LEU A 333 -73.35 -6.08 -30.08
C LEU A 333 -72.44 -5.02 -29.40
N CYS A 334 -72.66 -3.76 -29.82
CA CYS A 334 -72.57 -2.43 -29.17
C CYS A 334 -71.89 -2.30 -27.77
N SER A 335 -70.85 -1.45 -27.59
CA SER A 335 -70.83 0.03 -27.31
C SER A 335 -71.26 0.43 -25.87
N PRO A 336 -70.97 1.67 -25.38
CA PRO A 336 -69.66 2.28 -25.06
C PRO A 336 -69.65 2.86 -23.62
N CYS A 337 -68.49 3.29 -23.08
CA CYS A 337 -68.49 4.40 -22.10
C CYS A 337 -67.10 5.06 -21.97
N SER A 338 -67.09 6.33 -22.36
CA SER A 338 -66.15 7.40 -22.08
C SER A 338 -65.96 7.67 -20.59
N SER A 339 -64.74 8.02 -20.18
CA SER A 339 -64.46 9.26 -19.43
C SER A 339 -62.96 9.41 -19.15
N THR A 340 -62.38 10.44 -19.77
CA THR A 340 -61.29 11.25 -19.22
C THR A 340 -61.74 11.91 -17.91
N PRO A 341 -60.79 12.31 -17.04
CA PRO A 341 -60.60 13.75 -16.95
C PRO A 341 -59.13 14.20 -16.92
N THR A 342 -58.97 15.36 -17.54
CA THR A 342 -57.83 16.28 -17.56
C THR A 342 -57.81 17.15 -16.30
N GLY A 343 -56.62 17.64 -15.94
CA GLY A 343 -56.40 18.72 -14.95
C GLY A 343 -55.91 18.18 -13.60
N VAL A 344 -54.91 18.75 -12.92
CA VAL A 344 -54.41 20.13 -12.91
C VAL A 344 -52.95 20.07 -12.47
N ALA A 345 -52.08 20.82 -13.15
CA ALA A 345 -50.70 21.06 -12.75
C ALA A 345 -50.57 22.53 -12.34
N GLU A 346 -50.47 22.82 -11.04
CA GLU A 346 -49.88 24.04 -10.47
C GLU A 346 -49.83 23.95 -8.92
N LEU A 347 -48.97 24.75 -8.29
CA LEU A 347 -48.59 24.84 -6.85
C LEU A 347 -47.63 23.75 -6.31
N GLU A 348 -46.57 24.05 -5.57
CA GLU A 348 -45.92 25.31 -5.19
C GLU A 348 -44.56 24.95 -4.58
N ALA A 349 -43.53 25.69 -4.97
CA ALA A 349 -42.21 25.65 -4.35
C ALA A 349 -42.11 26.82 -3.37
N HIS A 350 -41.98 26.57 -2.05
CA HIS A 350 -41.49 27.57 -1.07
C HIS A 350 -41.25 26.94 0.30
N VAL A 351 -39.99 26.59 0.63
CA VAL A 351 -39.44 26.70 2.00
C VAL A 351 -37.94 26.95 1.90
N GLU A 352 -37.53 28.21 2.10
CA GLU A 352 -36.32 28.70 2.81
C GLU A 352 -35.78 29.98 2.17
N ALA A 353 -36.37 31.10 2.58
CA ALA A 353 -35.69 32.39 2.56
C ALA A 353 -36.22 33.22 3.73
N MET A 354 -35.42 33.32 4.81
CA MET A 354 -35.26 34.54 5.62
C MET A 354 -34.27 34.27 6.77
N LYS A 355 -33.03 34.76 6.58
CA LYS A 355 -32.30 35.58 7.56
C LYS A 355 -31.06 36.16 6.88
N VAL A 356 -31.28 37.33 6.26
CA VAL A 356 -30.23 38.29 5.94
C VAL A 356 -29.98 39.13 7.19
N GLY A 357 -28.72 39.34 7.52
CA GLY A 357 -28.31 40.41 8.43
C GLY A 357 -26.86 40.31 8.85
N GLY A 358 -25.96 40.98 8.12
CA GLY A 358 -24.69 41.42 8.72
C GLY A 358 -23.46 41.45 7.81
N ALA A 359 -23.10 42.67 7.41
CA ALA A 359 -21.74 43.18 7.21
C ALA A 359 -20.86 42.60 6.07
N LEU A 360 -20.87 43.33 4.96
CA LEU A 360 -19.83 43.35 3.93
C LEU A 360 -18.51 43.92 4.50
N ALA A 361 -17.47 43.10 4.56
CA ALA A 361 -16.08 43.54 4.60
C ALA A 361 -15.35 42.94 3.39
N TYR A 362 -14.79 43.82 2.56
CA TYR A 362 -14.00 43.50 1.37
C TYR A 362 -12.76 42.68 1.75
N TYR A 363 -12.74 41.39 1.39
CA TYR A 363 -11.50 40.64 1.22
C TYR A 363 -11.44 40.12 -0.22
N ARG A 364 -10.47 40.65 -0.98
CA ARG A 364 -10.20 40.29 -2.36
C ARG A 364 -9.33 39.03 -2.35
N GLU A 365 -9.91 37.87 -2.65
CA GLU A 365 -9.14 36.64 -2.81
C GLU A 365 -8.18 36.72 -4.01
N PRO A 366 -6.94 36.21 -3.89
CA PRO A 366 -6.00 36.17 -4.99
C PRO A 366 -6.40 35.08 -6.00
N LYS A 367 -6.49 35.50 -7.26
CA LYS A 367 -6.73 34.68 -8.45
C LYS A 367 -5.80 33.44 -8.47
N PRO A 368 -6.31 32.21 -8.63
CA PRO A 368 -5.45 31.04 -8.76
C PRO A 368 -4.62 31.11 -10.05
N PRO A 369 -3.35 30.65 -10.04
CA PRO A 369 -2.52 30.63 -11.23
C PRO A 369 -3.07 29.67 -12.28
N ALA A 370 -3.01 30.11 -13.54
CA ALA A 370 -3.47 29.35 -14.70
C ALA A 370 -2.78 27.97 -14.80
N PRO A 371 -3.47 26.93 -15.29
CA PRO A 371 -2.88 25.61 -15.47
C PRO A 371 -1.82 25.63 -16.57
N SER A 372 -0.64 25.10 -16.23
CA SER A 372 0.47 24.89 -17.16
C SER A 372 0.09 23.90 -18.29
N PRO A 373 0.60 24.10 -19.52
CA PRO A 373 0.29 23.21 -20.65
C PRO A 373 0.86 21.79 -20.44
N PRO A 374 0.21 20.76 -21.01
CA PRO A 374 0.57 19.36 -20.79
C PRO A 374 1.95 19.04 -21.39
N ARG A 375 2.83 18.52 -20.53
CA ARG A 375 4.17 18.04 -20.90
C ARG A 375 4.03 16.70 -21.60
N ALA A 376 4.50 16.62 -22.84
CA ALA A 376 4.50 15.41 -23.66
C ALA A 376 5.06 14.17 -22.93
N LEU A 377 4.22 13.14 -22.79
CA LEU A 377 4.59 11.82 -22.31
C LEU A 377 5.47 11.14 -23.38
N LYS A 378 6.76 10.99 -23.10
CA LYS A 378 7.65 10.07 -23.83
C LYS A 378 7.51 8.68 -23.20
N GLY A 379 7.19 7.71 -24.06
CA GLY A 379 6.81 6.35 -23.71
C GLY A 379 7.79 5.60 -22.80
N GLU A 380 7.18 4.89 -21.84
CA GLU A 380 7.79 3.82 -21.07
C GLU A 380 8.08 2.62 -21.99
N LYS A 381 9.37 2.33 -22.20
CA LYS A 381 9.80 1.00 -22.66
C LYS A 381 10.04 0.15 -21.41
N GLY A 382 9.34 -0.99 -21.36
CA GLY A 382 9.46 -1.98 -20.30
C GLY A 382 10.89 -2.45 -20.08
N GLN A 383 11.26 -2.57 -18.81
CA GLN A 383 12.54 -3.08 -18.39
C GLN A 383 12.34 -4.46 -17.77
N GLN A 384 12.65 -5.48 -18.58
CA GLN A 384 12.75 -6.88 -18.20
C GLN A 384 13.91 -7.14 -17.24
N ASP A 385 13.71 -8.21 -16.48
CA ASP A 385 14.58 -8.84 -15.50
C ASP A 385 16.05 -8.94 -15.92
N ASN A 386 16.94 -8.62 -14.97
CA ASN A 386 18.32 -9.09 -15.01
C ASN A 386 18.76 -9.49 -13.60
N LYS A 387 18.52 -10.77 -13.32
CA LYS A 387 19.13 -11.57 -12.28
C LYS A 387 20.54 -11.93 -12.74
N TRP A 388 21.58 -11.59 -11.99
CA TRP A 388 22.91 -12.21 -12.12
C TRP A 388 23.44 -12.62 -10.73
N PRO A 389 24.21 -13.73 -10.65
CA PRO A 389 24.59 -14.38 -9.42
C PRO A 389 25.92 -13.84 -8.89
N THR A 390 26.19 -14.05 -7.60
CA THR A 390 27.55 -13.93 -7.07
C THR A 390 27.94 -15.27 -6.48
N LEU A 391 28.87 -15.92 -7.18
CA LEU A 391 29.60 -17.12 -6.79
C LEU A 391 31.00 -16.61 -6.46
N GLU A 392 31.37 -16.57 -5.17
CA GLU A 392 32.74 -16.69 -4.66
C GLU A 392 32.74 -16.45 -3.15
N GLN A 393 32.91 -17.54 -2.40
CA GLN A 393 33.81 -17.71 -1.24
C GLN A 393 33.26 -18.82 -0.34
N ALA A 394 33.53 -20.06 -0.76
CA ALA A 394 33.54 -21.21 0.13
C ALA A 394 34.94 -21.38 0.72
N ALA A 395 34.95 -21.87 1.96
CA ALA A 395 36.06 -22.46 2.72
C ALA A 395 37.07 -21.48 3.34
N THR A 396 36.94 -21.26 4.65
CA THR A 396 37.81 -21.95 5.62
C THR A 396 37.31 -21.82 7.06
N ASN A 397 37.59 -22.88 7.81
CA ASN A 397 37.69 -22.98 9.27
C ASN A 397 36.45 -23.33 10.12
N LYS A 398 36.32 -24.65 10.30
CA LYS A 398 35.85 -25.32 11.53
C LYS A 398 36.78 -24.96 12.70
N GLN A 399 36.23 -24.54 13.83
CA GLN A 399 36.47 -25.07 15.19
C GLN A 399 36.14 -24.03 16.28
N LYS A 400 35.59 -24.54 17.38
CA LYS A 400 35.39 -23.90 18.70
C LYS A 400 34.26 -22.86 18.76
N THR A 401 33.15 -23.21 19.41
CA THR A 401 33.00 -23.15 20.88
C THR A 401 31.70 -23.81 21.29
N ALA A 402 31.82 -24.79 22.19
CA ALA A 402 30.74 -25.28 23.02
C ALA A 402 30.61 -24.36 24.25
N ALA A 403 29.38 -24.00 24.62
CA ALA A 403 29.03 -23.56 25.96
C ALA A 403 27.52 -23.73 26.20
N LEU A 404 27.21 -24.74 27.03
CA LEU A 404 26.15 -24.87 28.03
C LEU A 404 24.88 -24.00 27.93
N VAL A 405 23.71 -24.65 27.80
CA VAL A 405 22.56 -24.53 28.73
C VAL A 405 21.84 -25.90 28.82
N PRO A 406 21.50 -26.43 30.01
CA PRO A 406 20.88 -27.74 30.17
C PRO A 406 19.35 -27.67 30.33
N GLY A 407 18.67 -28.76 29.93
CA GLY A 407 17.46 -29.24 30.59
C GLY A 407 16.14 -28.98 29.87
N LEU A 408 15.69 -29.96 29.09
CA LEU A 408 14.28 -30.37 29.04
C LEU A 408 14.19 -31.80 28.47
N LEU A 409 13.58 -32.66 29.28
CA LEU A 409 13.47 -34.11 29.09
C LEU A 409 12.57 -34.44 27.90
N THR A 410 13.07 -35.23 26.97
CA THR A 410 12.29 -35.89 25.91
C THR A 410 12.04 -37.34 26.31
N ALA A 411 10.77 -37.71 26.47
CA ALA A 411 10.34 -39.10 26.64
C ALA A 411 10.36 -39.85 25.29
N PRO A 412 10.68 -41.16 25.26
CA PRO A 412 10.67 -41.94 24.03
C PRO A 412 9.26 -42.39 23.65
N LEU A 413 8.87 -42.13 22.39
CA LEU A 413 7.70 -42.70 21.75
C LEU A 413 7.95 -44.19 21.46
N LEU A 414 7.25 -45.05 22.21
CA LEU A 414 7.10 -46.48 21.91
C LEU A 414 6.16 -46.65 20.71
N LEU A 415 6.71 -47.14 19.60
CA LEU A 415 5.95 -47.65 18.46
C LEU A 415 5.34 -49.00 18.85
N THR A 416 4.00 -49.07 18.93
CA THR A 416 3.25 -50.32 18.99
C THR A 416 2.97 -50.85 17.59
N PRO A 417 3.00 -52.17 17.37
CA PRO A 417 2.70 -52.78 16.07
C PRO A 417 1.19 -52.74 15.75
N PRO A 418 0.80 -52.80 14.46
CA PRO A 418 -0.58 -52.66 14.02
C PRO A 418 -1.39 -53.91 14.39
N LYS A 419 -2.58 -53.68 14.95
CA LYS A 419 -3.58 -54.68 15.32
C LYS A 419 -4.36 -55.10 14.07
N GLU A 420 -4.37 -56.38 13.76
CA GLU A 420 -5.16 -56.99 12.68
C GLU A 420 -6.67 -56.73 12.90
N LEU A 421 -7.34 -56.31 11.82
CA LEU A 421 -8.80 -56.19 11.74
C LEU A 421 -9.42 -57.55 11.41
N PRO A 422 -10.55 -57.92 12.02
CA PRO A 422 -11.28 -59.14 11.68
C PRO A 422 -11.95 -59.03 10.29
N PRO A 423 -12.16 -60.15 9.59
CA PRO A 423 -12.80 -60.17 8.28
C PRO A 423 -14.28 -59.77 8.37
N PRO A 424 -14.84 -59.16 7.30
CA PRO A 424 -16.23 -58.73 7.28
C PRO A 424 -17.19 -59.95 7.26
N PRO A 425 -18.38 -59.84 7.87
CA PRO A 425 -19.38 -60.89 7.85
C PRO A 425 -19.99 -61.03 6.45
N THR A 426 -20.07 -62.28 5.99
CA THR A 426 -20.77 -62.70 4.78
C THR A 426 -22.27 -62.48 4.93
N LEU A 427 -22.78 -61.41 4.30
CA LEU A 427 -24.20 -61.15 4.15
C LEU A 427 -24.80 -62.13 3.12
N LYS A 428 -25.73 -62.96 3.56
CA LYS A 428 -26.57 -63.80 2.70
C LYS A 428 -27.55 -62.90 1.94
N VAL A 429 -27.38 -62.83 0.62
CA VAL A 429 -28.29 -62.13 -0.31
C VAL A 429 -29.57 -62.96 -0.42
N ALA A 430 -30.65 -62.47 0.17
CA ALA A 430 -32.00 -62.95 -0.11
C ALA A 430 -32.45 -62.37 -1.47
N ALA A 431 -32.96 -63.23 -2.34
CA ALA A 431 -33.48 -62.88 -3.65
C ALA A 431 -34.68 -61.92 -3.50
N LEU A 432 -34.50 -60.67 -3.93
CA LEU A 432 -35.59 -59.72 -4.10
C LEU A 432 -36.34 -60.02 -5.42
N PRO A 433 -37.67 -59.83 -5.44
CA PRO A 433 -38.48 -60.06 -6.62
C PRO A 433 -38.08 -59.09 -7.74
N VAL A 434 -38.04 -59.63 -8.96
CA VAL A 434 -37.78 -58.90 -10.22
C VAL A 434 -38.78 -57.76 -10.34
N GLN A 435 -38.33 -56.55 -10.02
CA GLN A 435 -39.05 -55.32 -10.27
C GLN A 435 -38.98 -55.06 -11.77
N GLU A 436 -40.12 -54.93 -12.44
CA GLU A 436 -40.19 -54.57 -13.86
C GLU A 436 -39.33 -53.34 -14.12
N VAL A 437 -38.32 -53.51 -14.97
CA VAL A 437 -37.43 -52.43 -15.40
C VAL A 437 -38.30 -51.41 -16.13
N PRO A 438 -38.44 -50.17 -15.62
CA PRO A 438 -39.19 -49.15 -16.32
C PRO A 438 -38.60 -48.96 -17.72
N PRO A 439 -39.44 -48.73 -18.75
CA PRO A 439 -38.96 -48.56 -20.12
C PRO A 439 -37.87 -47.49 -20.15
N PRO A 440 -36.80 -47.67 -20.94
CA PRO A 440 -35.69 -46.72 -20.99
C PRO A 440 -36.26 -45.32 -21.26
N PRO A 441 -35.88 -44.31 -20.45
CA PRO A 441 -36.41 -42.97 -20.59
C PRO A 441 -36.20 -42.51 -22.03
N SER A 442 -37.28 -42.04 -22.66
CA SER A 442 -37.25 -41.53 -24.02
C SER A 442 -36.11 -40.50 -24.16
N VAL A 443 -35.09 -40.84 -24.96
CA VAL A 443 -33.72 -40.30 -24.93
C VAL A 443 -33.57 -38.80 -25.26
N ASN A 444 -34.65 -38.05 -25.45
CA ASN A 444 -34.59 -36.71 -26.05
C ASN A 444 -35.30 -35.59 -25.26
N GLN A 445 -35.58 -35.77 -23.96
CA GLN A 445 -36.21 -34.70 -23.18
C GLN A 445 -35.17 -33.76 -22.56
N THR A 446 -35.31 -32.46 -22.82
CA THR A 446 -34.47 -31.43 -22.21
C THR A 446 -34.68 -31.39 -20.69
N PRO A 447 -33.61 -31.32 -19.87
CA PRO A 447 -33.73 -31.31 -18.41
C PRO A 447 -34.40 -30.05 -17.84
N LEU A 448 -34.57 -29.02 -18.66
CA LEU A 448 -35.16 -27.73 -18.29
C LEU A 448 -36.66 -27.65 -18.65
N ARG A 449 -37.40 -26.86 -17.87
CA ARG A 449 -38.79 -26.47 -18.14
C ARG A 449 -38.86 -25.56 -19.38
N ASP A 450 -40.06 -25.38 -19.91
CA ASP A 450 -40.29 -24.42 -20.99
C ASP A 450 -40.06 -22.99 -20.48
N GLY A 451 -39.40 -22.14 -21.27
CA GLY A 451 -39.04 -20.78 -20.89
C GLY A 451 -37.82 -20.23 -21.62
N VAL A 452 -37.49 -18.97 -21.32
CA VAL A 452 -36.33 -18.25 -21.88
C VAL A 452 -35.17 -18.26 -20.89
N TYR A 453 -34.00 -18.64 -21.39
CA TYR A 453 -32.78 -18.79 -20.62
C TYR A 453 -31.65 -17.95 -21.21
N LYS A 454 -30.81 -17.40 -20.33
CA LYS A 454 -29.64 -16.58 -20.67
C LYS A 454 -28.37 -17.28 -20.18
N LEU A 455 -27.24 -17.00 -20.84
CA LEU A 455 -25.96 -17.60 -20.51
C LEU A 455 -24.98 -16.55 -19.99
N LEU A 456 -24.28 -16.88 -18.91
CA LEU A 456 -23.14 -16.11 -18.42
C LEU A 456 -21.90 -17.01 -18.31
N PRO A 457 -20.70 -16.55 -18.69
CA PRO A 457 -19.48 -17.31 -18.46
C PRO A 457 -19.26 -17.56 -16.97
N ARG A 458 -18.94 -18.81 -16.60
CA ARG A 458 -18.65 -19.21 -15.22
C ARG A 458 -17.46 -18.42 -14.65
N SER A 459 -16.46 -18.14 -15.49
CA SER A 459 -15.28 -17.35 -15.12
C SER A 459 -15.66 -15.93 -14.66
N TYR A 460 -16.63 -15.29 -15.34
CA TYR A 460 -17.16 -14.00 -14.92
C TYR A 460 -17.87 -14.09 -13.57
N LEU A 461 -18.80 -15.04 -13.42
CA LEU A 461 -19.54 -15.22 -12.17
C LEU A 461 -18.63 -15.58 -11.00
N HIS A 462 -17.53 -16.32 -11.24
CA HIS A 462 -16.52 -16.59 -10.23
C HIS A 462 -15.80 -15.31 -9.79
N SER A 463 -15.33 -14.50 -10.74
CA SER A 463 -14.73 -13.19 -10.45
C SER A 463 -15.71 -12.26 -9.72
N TRP A 464 -16.98 -12.27 -10.10
CA TRP A 464 -18.03 -11.49 -9.47
C TRP A 464 -18.28 -11.95 -8.03
N ARG A 465 -18.42 -13.26 -7.80
CA ARG A 465 -18.54 -13.85 -6.44
C ARG A 465 -17.32 -13.50 -5.57
N HIS A 466 -16.12 -13.53 -6.15
CA HIS A 466 -14.89 -13.14 -5.45
C HIS A 466 -14.89 -11.64 -5.09
N TYR A 467 -15.29 -10.76 -6.02
CA TYR A 467 -15.45 -9.32 -5.77
C TYR A 467 -16.41 -9.03 -4.61
N ILE A 468 -17.55 -9.72 -4.57
CA ILE A 468 -18.54 -9.59 -3.49
C ILE A 468 -17.96 -10.06 -2.14
N ARG A 469 -17.23 -11.18 -2.12
CA ARG A 469 -16.69 -11.79 -0.89
C ARG A 469 -15.46 -11.07 -0.34
N SER A 470 -14.42 -10.94 -1.16
CA SER A 470 -13.10 -10.49 -0.74
C SER A 470 -12.90 -8.99 -0.95
N GLY A 471 -13.73 -8.36 -1.79
CA GLY A 471 -13.37 -7.09 -2.40
C GLY A 471 -12.30 -7.28 -3.48
N GLY A 472 -12.13 -6.26 -4.31
CA GLY A 472 -11.22 -6.30 -5.46
C GLY A 472 -11.72 -5.39 -6.57
N GLU A 473 -11.16 -5.56 -7.75
CA GLU A 473 -11.67 -4.95 -8.96
C GLU A 473 -13.01 -5.62 -9.33
N LYS A 474 -14.01 -4.80 -9.64
CA LYS A 474 -15.31 -5.28 -10.11
C LYS A 474 -15.11 -5.82 -11.53
N PRO A 475 -15.46 -7.09 -11.83
CA PRO A 475 -15.31 -7.59 -13.19
C PRO A 475 -16.21 -6.81 -14.13
N ASP A 476 -15.65 -6.33 -15.24
CA ASP A 476 -16.43 -5.72 -16.29
C ASP A 476 -17.13 -6.80 -17.12
N LEU A 477 -18.44 -6.67 -17.26
CA LEU A 477 -19.27 -7.60 -18.02
C LEU A 477 -19.11 -7.38 -19.53
N GLU A 478 -18.83 -6.14 -19.97
CA GLU A 478 -18.94 -5.76 -21.38
C GLU A 478 -17.74 -6.21 -22.24
N ASP A 479 -16.51 -6.08 -21.76
CA ASP A 479 -15.35 -6.16 -22.67
C ASP A 479 -14.64 -7.53 -22.77
N THR A 480 -14.67 -8.36 -21.72
CA THR A 480 -13.84 -9.59 -21.71
C THR A 480 -14.66 -10.87 -21.78
N TYR A 481 -15.78 -10.93 -21.07
CA TYR A 481 -16.43 -12.21 -20.79
C TYR A 481 -17.52 -12.56 -21.79
N LEU A 482 -18.40 -11.61 -22.13
CA LEU A 482 -19.48 -11.90 -23.11
C LEU A 482 -18.94 -12.16 -24.52
N ARG A 483 -17.75 -11.63 -24.85
CA ARG A 483 -17.06 -11.93 -26.12
C ARG A 483 -16.68 -13.41 -26.23
N LEU A 484 -16.47 -14.11 -25.12
CA LEU A 484 -16.19 -15.56 -25.11
C LEU A 484 -17.35 -16.39 -25.68
N LEU A 485 -18.57 -15.84 -25.68
CA LEU A 485 -19.76 -16.51 -26.20
C LEU A 485 -20.10 -16.09 -27.63
N LEU A 486 -19.24 -15.29 -28.25
CA LEU A 486 -19.35 -14.83 -29.62
C LEU A 486 -18.22 -15.40 -30.47
N CYS A 487 -18.57 -15.87 -31.65
CA CYS A 487 -17.61 -16.21 -32.68
C CYS A 487 -17.12 -14.92 -33.31
N GLU A 488 -15.95 -14.42 -32.92
CA GLU A 488 -15.41 -13.14 -33.41
C GLU A 488 -15.45 -12.99 -34.94
N PRO A 489 -15.05 -13.99 -35.75
CA PRO A 489 -15.07 -13.86 -37.21
C PRO A 489 -16.46 -13.70 -37.82
N HIS A 490 -17.50 -14.22 -37.15
CA HIS A 490 -18.86 -14.28 -37.71
C HIS A 490 -19.87 -13.41 -36.96
N GLY A 491 -19.52 -12.87 -35.79
CA GLY A 491 -20.43 -12.15 -34.91
C GLY A 491 -21.63 -12.98 -34.43
N LYS A 492 -21.55 -14.32 -34.52
CA LYS A 492 -22.62 -15.26 -34.17
C LYS A 492 -22.36 -15.89 -32.80
N GLY A 493 -23.41 -16.26 -32.07
CA GLY A 493 -23.27 -16.97 -30.81
C GLY A 493 -22.55 -18.32 -30.97
N VAL A 494 -21.71 -18.67 -30.02
CA VAL A 494 -21.12 -20.01 -29.88
C VAL A 494 -21.86 -20.73 -28.77
N VAL A 495 -22.35 -21.93 -29.05
CA VAL A 495 -22.96 -22.80 -28.04
C VAL A 495 -21.86 -23.63 -27.41
N PRO A 496 -21.60 -23.50 -26.10
CA PRO A 496 -20.62 -24.35 -25.44
C PRO A 496 -21.00 -25.82 -25.54
N ARG A 497 -20.02 -26.68 -25.84
CA ARG A 497 -20.22 -28.11 -26.05
C ARG A 497 -20.92 -28.79 -24.87
N HIS A 498 -20.44 -28.54 -23.65
CA HIS A 498 -21.02 -29.10 -22.43
C HIS A 498 -22.51 -28.76 -22.26
N LEU A 499 -22.91 -27.52 -22.60
CA LEU A 499 -24.31 -27.10 -22.57
C LEU A 499 -25.15 -27.86 -23.61
N SER A 500 -24.65 -28.00 -24.84
CA SER A 500 -25.37 -28.72 -25.89
C SER A 500 -25.54 -30.22 -25.59
N GLU A 501 -24.53 -30.85 -24.98
CA GLU A 501 -24.57 -32.25 -24.55
C GLU A 501 -25.56 -32.44 -23.40
N TRP A 502 -25.56 -31.54 -22.42
CA TRP A 502 -26.49 -31.57 -21.29
C TRP A 502 -27.94 -31.33 -21.72
N LEU A 503 -28.20 -30.31 -22.55
CA LEU A 503 -29.54 -30.03 -23.08
C LEU A 503 -30.06 -31.17 -23.96
N GLY A 504 -29.18 -31.88 -24.66
CA GLY A 504 -29.52 -33.04 -25.47
C GLY A 504 -29.61 -34.36 -24.70
N GLY A 505 -29.54 -34.34 -23.37
CA GLY A 505 -29.64 -35.55 -22.52
C GLY A 505 -28.41 -36.46 -22.56
N ARG A 506 -27.30 -36.05 -23.18
CA ARG A 506 -26.04 -36.83 -23.20
C ARG A 506 -25.23 -36.72 -21.92
N LYS A 507 -25.51 -35.73 -21.08
CA LYS A 507 -24.91 -35.53 -19.76
C LYS A 507 -26.00 -35.32 -18.73
N GLU A 508 -25.83 -35.89 -17.55
CA GLU A 508 -26.78 -35.75 -16.43
C GLU A 508 -26.67 -34.39 -15.73
N SER A 509 -25.44 -33.85 -15.64
CA SER A 509 -25.16 -32.54 -15.04
C SER A 509 -24.52 -31.58 -16.04
N LEU A 510 -24.77 -30.28 -15.87
CA LEU A 510 -24.24 -29.25 -16.77
C LEU A 510 -22.70 -29.23 -16.77
N TRP A 511 -22.09 -29.46 -15.61
CA TRP A 511 -20.65 -29.39 -15.41
C TRP A 511 -19.94 -30.75 -15.33
N GLY A 512 -20.68 -31.86 -15.45
CA GLY A 512 -20.14 -33.19 -15.21
C GLY A 512 -19.75 -33.42 -13.74
N GLU A 513 -19.43 -34.67 -13.41
CA GLU A 513 -18.76 -35.02 -12.16
C GLU A 513 -17.24 -34.89 -12.38
N GLY A 514 -16.67 -33.71 -12.09
CA GLY A 514 -15.22 -33.50 -12.11
C GLY A 514 -14.76 -32.08 -12.43
N GLU A 515 -13.64 -31.65 -11.84
CA GLU A 515 -13.00 -30.33 -12.03
C GLU A 515 -12.35 -30.14 -13.42
N GLU A 516 -12.46 -31.11 -14.33
CA GLU A 516 -11.67 -31.15 -15.57
C GLU A 516 -12.16 -30.18 -16.68
N MET A 517 -13.31 -29.52 -16.51
CA MET A 517 -13.85 -28.61 -17.54
C MET A 517 -13.01 -27.35 -17.74
N ASP A 518 -12.29 -26.88 -16.73
CA ASP A 518 -11.50 -25.65 -16.84
C ASP A 518 -10.19 -25.87 -17.64
N ALA A 519 -9.77 -27.13 -17.87
CA ALA A 519 -8.51 -27.47 -18.53
C ALA A 519 -8.56 -27.44 -20.07
N ARG A 520 -9.75 -27.53 -20.69
CA ARG A 520 -9.90 -27.74 -22.14
C ARG A 520 -9.98 -26.46 -22.98
N ASN A 521 -9.71 -25.28 -22.40
CA ASN A 521 -9.94 -23.97 -23.01
C ASN A 521 -11.39 -23.73 -23.49
N ASP A 522 -12.33 -24.57 -23.08
CA ASP A 522 -13.74 -24.42 -23.40
C ASP A 522 -14.38 -23.36 -22.49
N VAL A 523 -15.24 -22.52 -23.07
CA VAL A 523 -15.97 -21.50 -22.32
C VAL A 523 -17.06 -22.19 -21.51
N VAL A 524 -16.85 -22.35 -20.21
CA VAL A 524 -17.86 -22.89 -19.28
C VAL A 524 -18.91 -21.82 -18.99
N VAL A 525 -20.20 -22.18 -19.03
CA VAL A 525 -21.30 -21.26 -18.77
C VAL A 525 -22.18 -21.68 -17.60
N GLU A 526 -22.88 -20.70 -17.05
CA GLU A 526 -24.03 -20.87 -16.17
C GLU A 526 -25.30 -20.45 -16.90
N VAL A 527 -26.35 -21.23 -16.70
CA VAL A 527 -27.70 -20.94 -17.18
C VAL A 527 -28.41 -20.09 -16.14
N LEU A 528 -29.03 -19.01 -16.58
CA LEU A 528 -29.88 -18.14 -15.77
C LEU A 528 -31.27 -18.12 -16.39
N THR A 529 -32.30 -18.05 -15.55
CA THR A 529 -33.64 -17.68 -16.05
C THR A 529 -33.64 -16.23 -16.52
N GLU A 530 -34.57 -15.86 -17.38
CA GLU A 530 -34.75 -14.47 -17.81
C GLU A 530 -34.85 -13.50 -16.62
N ARG A 531 -35.67 -13.83 -15.62
CA ARG A 531 -35.85 -13.03 -14.40
C ARG A 531 -34.56 -12.88 -13.58
N GLU A 532 -33.78 -13.95 -13.46
CA GLU A 532 -32.49 -13.92 -12.77
C GLU A 532 -31.50 -13.00 -13.48
N PHE A 533 -31.45 -13.10 -14.81
CA PHE A 533 -30.55 -12.30 -15.63
C PHE A 533 -30.91 -10.81 -15.57
N GLU A 534 -32.19 -10.46 -15.67
CA GLU A 534 -32.66 -9.07 -15.51
C GLU A 534 -32.33 -8.50 -14.13
N ALA A 535 -32.62 -9.25 -13.07
CA ALA A 535 -32.30 -8.83 -11.70
C ALA A 535 -30.79 -8.66 -11.50
N PHE A 536 -29.98 -9.52 -12.12
CA PHE A 536 -28.52 -9.40 -12.10
C PHE A 536 -28.05 -8.11 -12.79
N LEU A 537 -28.53 -7.83 -14.01
CA LEU A 537 -28.15 -6.63 -14.75
C LEU A 537 -28.60 -5.33 -14.08
N GLU A 538 -29.78 -5.33 -13.44
CA GLU A 538 -30.27 -4.19 -12.68
C GLU A 538 -29.31 -3.83 -11.53
N GLN A 539 -28.80 -4.83 -10.81
CA GLN A 539 -27.84 -4.62 -9.71
C GLN A 539 -26.43 -4.25 -10.20
N GLU A 540 -26.04 -4.72 -11.39
CA GLU A 540 -24.72 -4.42 -11.96
C GLU A 540 -24.59 -2.98 -12.50
N GLY A 541 -25.68 -2.20 -12.50
CA GLY A 541 -25.68 -0.76 -12.77
C GLY A 541 -26.17 -0.39 -14.17
N GLY A 542 -27.00 -1.22 -14.82
CA GLY A 542 -27.33 -1.06 -16.23
C GLY A 542 -28.81 -1.21 -16.60
N LYS A 543 -29.67 -0.25 -16.24
CA LYS A 543 -30.86 0.04 -17.07
C LYS A 543 -30.50 0.94 -18.27
N ALA A 544 -29.45 1.76 -18.15
CA ALA A 544 -29.10 2.78 -19.15
C ALA A 544 -28.04 2.34 -20.20
N LYS A 545 -27.38 1.18 -20.04
CA LYS A 545 -26.33 0.68 -20.96
C LYS A 545 -26.72 -0.57 -21.77
N THR A 546 -27.82 -1.22 -21.43
CA THR A 546 -28.21 -2.53 -21.99
C THR A 546 -28.98 -2.44 -23.32
N SER A 547 -29.43 -1.25 -23.72
CA SER A 547 -30.34 -1.03 -24.86
C SER A 547 -29.76 -1.28 -26.26
N GLY A 548 -28.47 -1.61 -26.39
CA GLY A 548 -27.86 -1.88 -27.69
C GLY A 548 -27.10 -3.21 -27.82
N TRP A 549 -26.50 -3.70 -26.74
CA TRP A 549 -25.52 -4.79 -26.82
C TRP A 549 -25.98 -6.11 -26.19
N MET A 550 -26.84 -6.09 -25.17
CA MET A 550 -27.16 -7.28 -24.37
C MET A 550 -28.49 -7.96 -24.70
N GLU A 551 -29.43 -7.26 -25.34
CA GLU A 551 -30.83 -7.70 -25.36
C GLU A 551 -31.05 -9.08 -26.04
N TYR A 552 -30.16 -9.52 -26.95
CA TYR A 552 -30.41 -10.74 -27.76
C TYR A 552 -29.23 -11.65 -28.10
N ARG A 553 -28.03 -11.50 -27.51
CA ARG A 553 -26.84 -12.18 -28.10
C ARG A 553 -26.52 -13.59 -27.60
N VAL A 554 -26.87 -13.97 -26.36
CA VAL A 554 -26.51 -15.30 -25.84
C VAL A 554 -27.59 -15.89 -24.92
N GLY A 555 -28.52 -16.62 -25.52
CA GLY A 555 -29.60 -17.31 -24.82
C GLY A 555 -30.32 -18.31 -25.71
N PHE A 556 -31.20 -19.09 -25.10
CA PHE A 556 -32.05 -20.06 -25.77
C PHE A 556 -33.43 -20.10 -25.12
N GLU A 557 -34.39 -20.59 -25.86
CA GLU A 557 -35.76 -20.80 -25.43
C GLU A 557 -36.08 -22.29 -25.51
N ILE A 558 -36.84 -22.81 -24.55
CA ILE A 558 -37.38 -24.15 -24.60
C ILE A 558 -38.89 -24.07 -24.78
N ARG A 559 -39.40 -24.68 -25.84
CA ARG A 559 -40.84 -24.81 -26.13
C ARG A 559 -41.16 -26.25 -26.49
N GLY A 560 -42.07 -26.88 -25.74
CA GLY A 560 -42.45 -28.28 -25.97
C GLY A 560 -41.26 -29.23 -25.90
N GLY A 561 -40.29 -28.97 -25.02
CA GLY A 561 -39.05 -29.75 -24.90
C GLY A 561 -38.05 -29.59 -26.05
N LYS A 562 -38.27 -28.67 -26.99
CA LYS A 562 -37.31 -28.35 -28.06
C LYS A 562 -36.53 -27.08 -27.73
N VAL A 563 -35.22 -27.12 -27.94
CA VAL A 563 -34.32 -25.97 -27.75
C VAL A 563 -34.30 -25.11 -29.01
N GLY A 564 -34.77 -23.86 -28.90
CA GLY A 564 -34.63 -22.81 -29.90
C GLY A 564 -33.55 -21.81 -29.50
N TRP A 565 -32.55 -21.58 -30.34
CA TRP A 565 -31.50 -20.59 -30.06
C TRP A 565 -31.93 -19.19 -30.54
N GLY A 566 -31.76 -18.17 -29.70
CA GLY A 566 -32.28 -16.81 -29.99
C GLY A 566 -31.64 -16.11 -31.21
N ARG A 567 -30.43 -16.51 -31.61
CA ARG A 567 -29.78 -16.12 -32.88
C ARG A 567 -29.23 -17.37 -33.57
N GLN A 568 -28.94 -17.26 -34.86
CA GLN A 568 -28.20 -18.30 -35.59
C GLN A 568 -26.86 -18.55 -34.90
N CYS A 569 -26.73 -19.70 -34.24
CA CYS A 569 -25.47 -20.20 -33.73
C CYS A 569 -24.49 -20.38 -34.90
N CYS A 570 -23.20 -20.17 -34.64
CA CYS A 570 -22.19 -20.35 -35.68
C CYS A 570 -22.05 -21.84 -36.05
N GLY A 571 -22.77 -22.29 -37.08
CA GLY A 571 -22.70 -23.68 -37.55
C GLY A 571 -21.30 -24.13 -37.97
N LYS A 572 -20.47 -23.20 -38.47
CA LYS A 572 -19.07 -23.49 -38.85
C LYS A 572 -18.14 -23.69 -37.66
N CYS A 573 -18.44 -23.08 -36.51
CA CYS A 573 -17.61 -23.17 -35.30
C CYS A 573 -18.17 -24.17 -34.29
N MET A 574 -19.45 -24.53 -34.35
CA MET A 574 -20.04 -25.60 -33.52
C MET A 574 -19.39 -26.97 -33.76
N VAL A 575 -18.79 -27.20 -34.94
CA VAL A 575 -18.23 -28.50 -35.34
C VAL A 575 -16.73 -28.63 -35.01
N LYS A 576 -16.01 -27.53 -34.74
CA LYS A 576 -14.54 -27.56 -34.57
C LYS A 576 -14.05 -27.81 -33.13
N GLY A 577 -14.91 -28.28 -32.23
CA GLY A 577 -14.53 -28.69 -30.87
C GLY A 577 -13.98 -30.12 -30.77
N SER A 578 -13.17 -30.53 -31.74
CA SER A 578 -12.49 -31.83 -31.85
C SER A 578 -11.02 -31.65 -32.17
#